data_AF-A0A6N6KKT7-F1
#
_entry.id   AF-A0A6N6KKT7-F1
#
_cell.length_a   1.000
_cell.length_b   1.000
_cell.length_c   1.000
_cell.angle_alpha   90.00
_cell.angle_beta   90.00
_cell.angle_gamma   90.00
#
_symmetry.space_group_name_H-M   'P 1'
#
loop_
_entity.id
_entity.type
_entity.pdbx_description
1 polymer ?
#
loop_
_entity_poly.entity_id
_entity_poly.type
_entity_poly.pdbx_seq_one_letter_code
_entity_poly.pdbx_strand_id
1 'polypeptide(L)'
;MIAIEVQVFSQQEPLPFQDPARSLEDRVEDLISQMTLEEKVGQLRYDAPAIERLGVPQYNWWNECLHGVARNGRATVFPQAIGLAATWDEELIHKVGEVIATEARAKYNLASANGQRERYQGLTFWTPNVNIFRDPRWGRGQETYGEDPFLTSRIAVSFVKGLQGDHPKFVKAAGMGKHFAVHNGPEKLRHEFDAKTSMKDLWETYLPAFEALVKEAKVEGIMGAYNRTNGEVCCAHPYLMQEVLRKQWGFKGYFVSDCWALVDFYDGHNIVETPEEAAAYALNAGCNLNCGNTYPVLLNSIEQGLTSEKAVDDNLRELLPTRFRLGLFDPPGSVPFDHISPEVIRHENHVELARQAAAKSVVLLKNDNNVLPLGKDLGSIFVTGPLATHVQALLANYYGVSEDMTTILEGIVGKAG
;
A
#
# COMPACT_ATOMS: atom_id res chain seq x y z
N MET A 1 -1.38 -15.51 -58.72
CA MET A 1 -1.69 -14.31 -57.91
C MET A 1 -2.39 -14.78 -56.66
N ILE A 2 -1.68 -14.79 -55.53
CA ILE A 2 -2.28 -15.10 -54.22
C ILE A 2 -2.64 -13.74 -53.63
N ALA A 3 -3.94 -13.48 -53.49
CA ALA A 3 -4.44 -12.27 -52.84
C ALA A 3 -4.20 -12.42 -51.33
N ILE A 4 -3.37 -11.54 -50.78
CA ILE A 4 -3.22 -11.37 -49.34
C ILE A 4 -4.37 -10.46 -48.91
N GLU A 5 -5.37 -11.02 -48.25
CA GLU A 5 -6.38 -10.25 -47.53
C GLU A 5 -5.71 -9.62 -46.31
N VAL A 6 -5.45 -8.32 -46.39
CA VAL A 6 -5.09 -7.50 -45.23
C VAL A 6 -6.37 -7.25 -44.45
N GLN A 7 -6.56 -7.97 -43.34
CA GLN A 7 -7.56 -7.61 -42.34
C GLN A 7 -7.14 -6.28 -41.72
N VAL A 8 -7.76 -5.20 -42.20
CA VAL A 8 -7.70 -3.89 -41.56
C VAL A 8 -8.55 -3.99 -40.30
N PHE A 9 -7.92 -4.17 -39.14
CA PHE A 9 -8.59 -3.91 -37.87
C PHE A 9 -8.94 -2.41 -37.86
N SER A 10 -10.23 -2.11 -37.94
CA SER A 10 -10.75 -0.77 -37.68
C SER A 10 -10.25 -0.35 -36.29
N GLN A 11 -9.46 0.72 -36.23
CA GLN A 11 -9.22 1.43 -34.98
C GLN A 11 -10.58 1.95 -34.52
N GLN A 12 -11.17 1.25 -33.56
CA GLN A 12 -12.32 1.75 -32.82
C GLN A 12 -11.90 3.08 -32.20
N GLU A 13 -12.66 4.15 -32.41
CA GLU A 13 -12.33 5.42 -31.76
C GLU A 13 -12.28 5.21 -30.24
N PRO A 14 -11.28 5.81 -29.55
CA PRO A 14 -11.13 5.64 -28.11
C PRO A 14 -12.41 6.09 -27.40
N LEU A 15 -12.86 5.30 -26.43
CA LEU A 15 -14.02 5.65 -25.62
C LEU A 15 -13.75 6.96 -24.87
N PRO A 16 -14.76 7.76 -24.51
CA PRO A 16 -14.53 9.08 -23.95
C PRO A 16 -13.69 9.07 -22.65
N PHE A 17 -13.83 8.08 -21.78
CA PHE A 17 -12.96 7.94 -20.61
C PHE A 17 -11.48 7.67 -20.93
N GLN A 18 -11.15 7.21 -22.15
CA GLN A 18 -9.78 6.97 -22.59
C GLN A 18 -9.12 8.23 -23.17
N ASP A 19 -9.89 9.29 -23.43
CA ASP A 19 -9.36 10.55 -23.95
C ASP A 19 -8.65 11.35 -22.84
N PRO A 20 -7.31 11.48 -22.89
CA PRO A 20 -6.55 12.17 -21.85
C PRO A 20 -6.74 13.70 -21.87
N ALA A 21 -7.42 14.26 -22.88
CA ALA A 21 -7.73 15.69 -22.98
C ALA A 21 -8.97 16.09 -22.16
N ARG A 22 -9.82 15.12 -21.78
CA ARG A 22 -10.97 15.34 -20.91
C ARG A 22 -10.56 15.51 -19.45
N SER A 23 -11.42 16.17 -18.67
CA SER A 23 -11.22 16.30 -17.23
C SER A 23 -11.27 14.92 -16.56
N LEU A 24 -10.58 14.78 -15.43
CA LEU A 24 -10.60 13.54 -14.65
C LEU A 24 -12.03 13.16 -14.24
N GLU A 25 -12.82 14.15 -13.81
CA GLU A 25 -14.23 13.97 -13.42
C GLU A 25 -15.05 13.38 -14.59
N ASP A 26 -14.96 13.99 -15.77
CA ASP A 26 -15.71 13.53 -16.95
C ASP A 26 -15.31 12.12 -17.38
N ARG A 27 -14.01 11.78 -17.28
CA ARG A 27 -13.52 10.43 -17.62
C ARG A 27 -14.04 9.39 -16.62
N VAL A 28 -14.08 9.73 -15.33
CA VAL A 28 -14.60 8.83 -14.29
C VAL A 28 -16.10 8.61 -14.46
N GLU A 29 -16.88 9.69 -14.62
CA GLU A 29 -18.33 9.58 -14.83
C GLU A 29 -18.67 8.82 -16.12
N ASP A 30 -17.94 9.07 -17.21
CA ASP A 30 -18.13 8.34 -18.46
C ASP A 30 -17.91 6.83 -18.26
N LEU A 31 -16.80 6.44 -17.64
CA LEU A 31 -16.54 5.01 -17.35
C LEU A 31 -17.64 4.40 -16.49
N ILE A 32 -18.09 5.08 -15.41
CA ILE A 32 -19.15 4.58 -14.53
C ILE A 32 -20.47 4.43 -15.30
N SER A 33 -20.84 5.43 -16.11
CA SER A 33 -22.09 5.42 -16.90
C SER A 33 -22.14 4.30 -17.93
N GLN A 34 -20.98 3.84 -18.39
CA GLN A 34 -20.88 2.78 -19.38
C GLN A 34 -20.93 1.39 -18.77
N MET A 35 -20.71 1.21 -17.46
CA MET A 35 -20.68 -0.09 -16.79
C MET A 35 -22.08 -0.61 -16.45
N THR A 36 -22.28 -1.93 -16.54
CA THR A 36 -23.46 -2.58 -15.91
C THR A 36 -23.29 -2.62 -14.40
N LEU A 37 -24.37 -2.88 -13.65
CA LEU A 37 -24.29 -2.99 -12.19
C LEU A 37 -23.33 -4.10 -11.75
N GLU A 38 -23.30 -5.23 -12.44
CA GLU A 38 -22.39 -6.35 -12.16
C GLU A 38 -20.92 -5.94 -12.37
N GLU A 39 -20.63 -5.24 -13.46
CA GLU A 39 -19.29 -4.71 -13.73
C GLU A 39 -18.87 -3.68 -12.68
N LYS A 40 -19.78 -2.78 -12.27
CA LYS A 40 -19.57 -1.80 -11.21
C LYS A 40 -19.23 -2.48 -9.88
N VAL A 41 -20.02 -3.46 -9.45
CA VAL A 41 -19.76 -4.26 -8.24
C VAL A 41 -18.40 -4.98 -8.34
N GLY A 42 -18.08 -5.52 -9.52
CA GLY A 42 -16.79 -6.14 -9.80
C GLY A 42 -15.61 -5.18 -9.57
N GLN A 43 -15.74 -3.90 -9.95
CA GLN A 43 -14.67 -2.91 -9.78
C GLN A 43 -14.44 -2.46 -8.32
N LEU A 44 -15.34 -2.78 -7.38
CA LEU A 44 -15.16 -2.52 -5.94
C LEU A 44 -14.36 -3.61 -5.20
N ARG A 45 -13.85 -4.62 -5.92
CA ARG A 45 -13.04 -5.71 -5.36
C ARG A 45 -11.55 -5.46 -5.55
N TYR A 46 -10.73 -5.96 -4.62
CA TYR A 46 -9.28 -5.90 -4.76
C TYR A 46 -8.75 -6.64 -6.00
N ASP A 47 -9.47 -7.66 -6.48
CA ASP A 47 -9.21 -8.43 -7.69
C ASP A 47 -10.15 -8.01 -8.83
N ALA A 48 -10.23 -6.70 -9.09
CA ALA A 48 -11.16 -6.12 -10.05
C ALA A 48 -11.04 -6.81 -11.44
N PRO A 49 -12.13 -7.43 -11.94
CA PRO A 49 -12.11 -8.17 -13.19
C PRO A 49 -11.95 -7.23 -14.39
N ALA A 50 -11.54 -7.79 -15.52
CA ALA A 50 -11.57 -7.09 -16.79
C ALA A 50 -13.01 -6.79 -17.22
N ILE A 51 -13.20 -5.70 -17.94
CA ILE A 51 -14.44 -5.39 -18.66
C ILE A 51 -14.07 -5.35 -20.14
N GLU A 52 -14.10 -6.52 -20.78
CA GLU A 52 -13.64 -6.72 -22.16
C GLU A 52 -14.34 -5.79 -23.15
N ARG A 53 -15.66 -5.64 -22.98
CA ARG A 53 -16.52 -4.72 -23.74
C ARG A 53 -16.01 -3.27 -23.76
N LEU A 54 -15.43 -2.83 -22.65
CA LEU A 54 -14.93 -1.46 -22.49
C LEU A 54 -13.41 -1.37 -22.67
N GLY A 55 -12.74 -2.48 -22.97
CA GLY A 55 -11.29 -2.55 -23.03
C GLY A 55 -10.61 -2.22 -21.69
N VAL A 56 -11.32 -2.38 -20.56
CA VAL A 56 -10.75 -2.17 -19.22
C VAL A 56 -10.05 -3.45 -18.80
N PRO A 57 -8.72 -3.45 -18.61
CA PRO A 57 -8.04 -4.66 -18.17
C PRO A 57 -8.36 -4.97 -16.71
N GLN A 58 -8.25 -6.25 -16.34
CA GLN A 58 -8.28 -6.66 -14.94
C GLN A 58 -7.20 -5.91 -14.16
N TYR A 59 -7.46 -5.61 -12.89
CA TYR A 59 -6.52 -4.89 -12.05
C TYR A 59 -6.54 -5.45 -10.63
N ASN A 60 -5.37 -5.79 -10.11
CA ASN A 60 -5.24 -6.18 -8.72
C ASN A 60 -4.69 -5.01 -7.87
N TRP A 61 -5.52 -4.57 -6.92
CA TRP A 61 -5.21 -3.49 -6.00
C TRP A 61 -4.24 -3.89 -4.88
N TRP A 62 -4.01 -5.19 -4.69
CA TRP A 62 -3.20 -5.71 -3.58
C TRP A 62 -1.74 -5.81 -3.97
N ASN A 63 -0.98 -4.77 -3.63
CA ASN A 63 0.48 -4.74 -3.70
C ASN A 63 1.06 -4.28 -2.36
N GLU A 64 2.31 -4.65 -2.08
CA GLU A 64 2.98 -4.35 -0.81
C GLU A 64 4.37 -3.80 -1.11
N CYS A 65 4.80 -2.76 -0.40
CA CYS A 65 6.13 -2.19 -0.60
C CYS A 65 6.79 -1.68 0.69
N LEU A 66 6.52 -2.33 1.82
CA LEU A 66 6.87 -1.88 3.16
C LEU A 66 8.32 -1.38 3.31
N HIS A 67 9.27 -2.08 2.69
CA HIS A 67 10.68 -1.70 2.66
C HIS A 67 11.37 -2.19 1.37
N GLY A 68 10.67 -2.08 0.24
CA GLY A 68 11.04 -2.69 -1.04
C GLY A 68 9.81 -3.31 -1.70
N VAL A 69 9.78 -3.43 -3.05
CA VAL A 69 8.63 -4.07 -3.72
C VAL A 69 8.53 -5.54 -3.28
N ALA A 70 7.44 -5.88 -2.61
CA ALA A 70 7.30 -7.15 -1.92
C ALA A 70 6.51 -8.18 -2.73
N ARG A 71 6.80 -9.47 -2.49
CA ARG A 71 6.06 -10.61 -3.07
C ARG A 71 5.94 -10.62 -4.60
N ASN A 72 6.82 -9.90 -5.29
CA ASN A 72 6.89 -9.82 -6.75
C ASN A 72 8.31 -10.10 -7.25
N GLY A 73 8.96 -11.14 -6.72
CA GLY A 73 10.29 -11.57 -7.13
C GLY A 73 11.42 -10.61 -6.73
N ARG A 74 12.42 -10.45 -7.61
CA ARG A 74 13.66 -9.71 -7.35
C ARG A 74 13.42 -8.22 -7.08
N ALA A 75 13.95 -7.66 -5.99
CA ALA A 75 13.85 -6.24 -5.67
C ALA A 75 15.03 -5.76 -4.80
N THR A 76 15.21 -4.45 -4.70
CA THR A 76 16.00 -3.86 -3.62
C THR A 76 15.24 -4.03 -2.30
N VAL A 77 15.90 -4.57 -1.27
CA VAL A 77 15.34 -4.75 0.07
C VAL A 77 16.06 -3.80 1.02
N PHE A 78 15.33 -2.81 1.53
CA PHE A 78 15.81 -1.84 2.51
C PHE A 78 15.71 -2.41 3.92
N PRO A 79 16.32 -1.78 4.95
CA PRO A 79 15.99 -2.11 6.34
C PRO A 79 14.48 -2.11 6.56
N GLN A 80 13.99 -2.97 7.46
CA GLN A 80 12.58 -2.95 7.85
C GLN A 80 12.17 -1.55 8.36
N ALA A 81 10.89 -1.20 8.30
CA ALA A 81 10.36 0.12 8.66
C ALA A 81 10.90 0.67 10.00
N ILE A 82 11.00 -0.18 11.03
CA ILE A 82 11.59 0.24 12.33
C ILE A 82 13.06 0.66 12.23
N GLY A 83 13.84 0.00 11.35
CA GLY A 83 15.22 0.39 11.04
C GLY A 83 15.28 1.66 10.20
N LEU A 84 14.36 1.84 9.25
CA LEU A 84 14.24 3.09 8.50
C LEU A 84 13.94 4.28 9.43
N ALA A 85 13.04 4.11 10.40
CA ALA A 85 12.75 5.15 11.40
C ALA A 85 13.97 5.48 12.27
N ALA A 86 14.79 4.49 12.61
CA ALA A 86 16.02 4.68 13.40
C ALA A 86 17.08 5.55 12.71
N THR A 87 16.90 5.89 11.42
CA THR A 87 17.77 6.83 10.71
C THR A 87 17.51 8.30 11.03
N TRP A 88 16.29 8.64 11.49
CA TRP A 88 15.83 10.03 11.72
C TRP A 88 16.02 10.96 10.51
N ASP A 89 15.99 10.41 9.29
CA ASP A 89 16.41 11.10 8.07
C ASP A 89 15.29 11.14 7.01
N GLU A 90 14.47 12.19 7.04
CA GLU A 90 13.35 12.39 6.11
C GLU A 90 13.79 12.34 4.62
N GLU A 91 14.95 12.92 4.29
CA GLU A 91 15.47 12.95 2.91
C GLU A 91 15.87 11.56 2.41
N LEU A 92 16.51 10.77 3.27
CA LEU A 92 16.82 9.37 2.96
C LEU A 92 15.54 8.57 2.70
N ILE A 93 14.53 8.74 3.55
CA ILE A 93 13.26 8.03 3.42
C ILE A 93 12.51 8.42 2.13
N HIS A 94 12.56 9.69 1.74
CA HIS A 94 12.03 10.11 0.44
C HIS A 94 12.71 9.36 -0.71
N LYS A 95 14.05 9.28 -0.71
CA LYS A 95 14.81 8.55 -1.73
C LYS A 95 14.49 7.05 -1.74
N VAL A 96 14.27 6.45 -0.57
CA VAL A 96 13.82 5.06 -0.45
C VAL A 96 12.46 4.88 -1.14
N GLY A 97 11.48 5.73 -0.85
CA GLY A 97 10.17 5.70 -1.50
C GLY A 97 10.25 5.86 -3.03
N GLU A 98 11.11 6.77 -3.50
CA GLU A 98 11.32 7.01 -4.94
C GLU A 98 11.92 5.81 -5.68
N VAL A 99 12.92 5.15 -5.07
CA VAL A 99 13.51 3.92 -5.61
C VAL A 99 12.47 2.82 -5.68
N ILE A 100 11.70 2.62 -4.61
CA ILE A 100 10.62 1.63 -4.55
C ILE A 100 9.59 1.89 -5.66
N ALA A 101 9.16 3.14 -5.87
CA ALA A 101 8.23 3.50 -6.93
C ALA A 101 8.81 3.25 -8.34
N THR A 102 10.10 3.48 -8.52
CA THR A 102 10.81 3.23 -9.78
C THR A 102 10.83 1.74 -10.11
N GLU A 103 11.22 0.90 -9.14
CA GLU A 103 11.20 -0.55 -9.32
C GLU A 103 9.78 -1.09 -9.50
N ALA A 104 8.79 -0.54 -8.79
CA ALA A 104 7.38 -0.88 -8.95
C ALA A 104 6.88 -0.61 -10.38
N ARG A 105 7.20 0.56 -10.94
CA ARG A 105 6.86 0.88 -12.34
C ARG A 105 7.55 -0.04 -13.33
N ALA A 106 8.84 -0.31 -13.14
CA ALA A 106 9.57 -1.25 -13.99
C ALA A 106 8.91 -2.65 -14.02
N LYS A 107 8.51 -3.15 -12.84
CA LYS A 107 7.82 -4.43 -12.69
C LYS A 107 6.43 -4.42 -13.31
N TYR A 108 5.66 -3.36 -13.06
CA TYR A 108 4.33 -3.18 -13.65
C TYR A 108 4.39 -3.13 -15.18
N ASN A 109 5.34 -2.37 -15.74
CA ASN A 109 5.52 -2.26 -17.19
C ASN A 109 5.86 -3.62 -17.81
N LEU A 110 6.79 -4.36 -17.19
CA LEU A 110 7.17 -5.70 -17.64
C LEU A 110 6.00 -6.70 -17.55
N ALA A 111 5.27 -6.73 -16.44
CA ALA A 111 4.11 -7.60 -16.26
C ALA A 111 3.01 -7.26 -17.28
N SER A 112 2.68 -5.98 -17.42
CA SER A 112 1.65 -5.48 -18.33
C SER A 112 1.99 -5.78 -19.80
N ALA A 113 3.25 -5.63 -20.21
CA ALA A 113 3.72 -5.97 -21.55
C ALA A 113 3.57 -7.47 -21.87
N ASN A 114 3.64 -8.32 -20.84
CA ASN A 114 3.41 -9.76 -20.94
C ASN A 114 1.93 -10.15 -20.70
N GLY A 115 1.02 -9.18 -20.62
CA GLY A 115 -0.40 -9.41 -20.35
C GLY A 115 -0.72 -9.87 -18.92
N GLN A 116 0.26 -9.82 -18.01
CA GLN A 116 0.13 -10.25 -16.62
C GLN A 116 -0.37 -9.09 -15.75
N ARG A 117 -1.42 -9.36 -14.95
CA ARG A 117 -2.08 -8.37 -14.07
C ARG A 117 -2.58 -9.00 -12.77
N GLU A 118 -1.84 -9.98 -12.28
CA GLU A 118 -2.17 -10.75 -11.08
C GLU A 118 -1.90 -9.95 -9.80
N ARG A 119 -2.21 -10.55 -8.64
CA ARG A 119 -1.85 -9.99 -7.33
C ARG A 119 -0.35 -9.70 -7.25
N TYR A 120 0.00 -8.57 -6.64
CA TYR A 120 1.37 -8.04 -6.54
C TYR A 120 1.99 -7.51 -7.86
N GLN A 121 1.21 -7.36 -8.93
CA GLN A 121 1.67 -6.81 -10.22
C GLN A 121 1.01 -5.47 -10.58
N GLY A 122 0.31 -4.83 -9.64
CA GLY A 122 -0.30 -3.51 -9.79
C GLY A 122 0.60 -2.36 -9.31
N LEU A 123 -0.01 -1.19 -9.11
CA LEU A 123 0.66 0.07 -8.76
C LEU A 123 0.05 0.76 -7.53
N THR A 124 -0.80 0.05 -6.79
CA THR A 124 -1.43 0.48 -5.55
C THR A 124 -0.84 -0.33 -4.41
N PHE A 125 -0.13 0.33 -3.51
CA PHE A 125 0.65 -0.31 -2.46
C PHE A 125 0.04 -0.03 -1.10
N TRP A 126 -0.20 -1.09 -0.34
CA TRP A 126 -0.76 -1.00 1.01
C TRP A 126 0.36 -0.71 2.00
N THR A 127 0.96 0.46 1.87
CA THR A 127 2.15 0.91 2.59
C THR A 127 2.15 2.44 2.62
N PRO A 128 2.51 3.09 3.74
CA PRO A 128 3.14 2.55 4.96
C PRO A 128 2.19 2.08 6.07
N ASN A 129 2.70 1.21 6.94
CA ASN A 129 2.10 0.95 8.25
C ASN A 129 2.52 2.05 9.23
N VAL A 130 1.57 2.91 9.61
CA VAL A 130 1.78 4.10 10.45
C VAL A 130 1.18 3.94 11.84
N ASN A 131 0.83 2.72 12.22
CA ASN A 131 0.37 2.44 13.58
C ASN A 131 1.50 2.62 14.59
N ILE A 132 1.14 2.99 15.81
CA ILE A 132 2.08 3.20 16.91
C ILE A 132 2.47 1.87 17.54
N PHE A 133 3.77 1.59 17.64
CA PHE A 133 4.30 0.41 18.35
C PHE A 133 4.20 0.57 19.87
N ARG A 134 2.97 0.67 20.36
CA ARG A 134 2.62 0.99 21.75
C ARG A 134 2.99 -0.12 22.72
N ASP A 135 2.78 -1.36 22.31
CA ASP A 135 3.08 -2.54 23.10
C ASP A 135 4.23 -3.31 22.43
N PRO A 136 5.40 -3.44 23.07
CA PRO A 136 6.59 -4.05 22.46
C PRO A 136 6.40 -5.55 22.12
N ARG A 137 5.31 -6.19 22.58
CA ARG A 137 4.97 -7.58 22.26
C ARG A 137 4.24 -7.72 20.93
N TRP A 138 3.80 -6.61 20.32
CA TRP A 138 3.06 -6.66 19.07
C TRP A 138 3.93 -7.21 17.93
N GLY A 139 3.54 -8.36 17.36
CA GLY A 139 4.32 -9.08 16.35
C GLY A 139 4.55 -8.31 15.04
N ARG A 140 3.76 -7.25 14.80
CA ARG A 140 3.89 -6.37 13.63
C ARG A 140 4.51 -5.02 13.96
N GLY A 141 5.00 -4.81 15.19
CA GLY A 141 5.67 -3.57 15.58
C GLY A 141 6.91 -3.25 14.73
N GLN A 142 7.60 -4.27 14.22
CA GLN A 142 8.70 -4.11 13.26
C GLN A 142 8.28 -3.37 11.98
N GLU A 143 7.01 -3.49 11.57
CA GLU A 143 6.47 -2.86 10.35
C GLU A 143 6.21 -1.36 10.53
N THR A 144 6.35 -0.84 11.75
CA THR A 144 6.03 0.55 12.08
C THR A 144 7.27 1.43 12.13
N TYR A 145 7.07 2.73 12.28
CA TYR A 145 8.13 3.69 12.53
C TYR A 145 8.39 3.95 14.03
N GLY A 146 7.95 3.03 14.90
CA GLY A 146 8.18 3.08 16.34
C GLY A 146 6.98 3.56 17.15
N GLU A 147 7.24 4.04 18.36
CA GLU A 147 6.20 4.41 19.34
C GLU A 147 5.84 5.89 19.35
N ASP A 148 6.61 6.73 18.64
CA ASP A 148 6.44 8.19 18.65
C ASP A 148 5.54 8.66 17.48
N PRO A 149 4.41 9.35 17.77
CA PRO A 149 3.51 9.85 16.73
C PRO A 149 4.14 10.88 15.79
N PHE A 150 5.04 11.73 16.29
CA PHE A 150 5.67 12.76 15.47
C PHE A 150 6.64 12.15 14.46
N LEU A 151 7.59 11.34 14.91
CA LEU A 151 8.55 10.62 14.06
C LEU A 151 7.81 9.78 13.02
N THR A 152 6.80 9.01 13.45
CA THR A 152 5.96 8.22 12.54
C THR A 152 5.34 9.08 11.45
N SER A 153 4.81 10.26 11.80
CA SER A 153 4.22 11.20 10.83
C SER A 153 5.25 11.70 9.83
N ARG A 154 6.43 12.14 10.31
CA ARG A 154 7.48 12.71 9.45
C ARG A 154 8.04 11.70 8.45
N ILE A 155 8.34 10.49 8.94
CA ILE A 155 8.85 9.39 8.12
C ILE A 155 7.79 8.94 7.10
N ALA A 156 6.52 8.78 7.52
CA ALA A 156 5.44 8.38 6.63
C ALA A 156 5.16 9.40 5.51
N VAL A 157 5.13 10.70 5.84
CA VAL A 157 4.94 11.77 4.83
C VAL A 157 6.07 11.73 3.79
N SER A 158 7.31 11.59 4.24
CA SER A 158 8.47 11.53 3.35
C SER A 158 8.43 10.30 2.44
N PHE A 159 8.11 9.14 3.00
CA PHE A 159 7.97 7.89 2.25
C PHE A 159 6.89 7.98 1.17
N VAL A 160 5.68 8.45 1.54
CA VAL A 160 4.55 8.55 0.61
C VAL A 160 4.81 9.58 -0.49
N LYS A 161 5.44 10.71 -0.18
CA LYS A 161 5.84 11.70 -1.21
C LYS A 161 6.83 11.10 -2.21
N GLY A 162 7.86 10.40 -1.72
CA GLY A 162 8.80 9.70 -2.60
C GLY A 162 8.13 8.64 -3.46
N LEU A 163 7.20 7.88 -2.88
CA LEU A 163 6.47 6.82 -3.57
C LEU A 163 5.52 7.37 -4.66
N GLN A 164 4.73 8.39 -4.32
CA GLN A 164 3.74 8.98 -5.23
C GLN A 164 4.36 9.87 -6.30
N GLY A 165 5.53 10.46 -6.03
CA GLY A 165 6.18 11.42 -6.91
C GLY A 165 5.47 12.76 -6.96
N ASP A 166 5.99 13.67 -7.78
CA ASP A 166 5.57 15.08 -7.86
C ASP A 166 4.99 15.47 -9.23
N HIS A 167 4.77 14.50 -10.12
CA HIS A 167 4.24 14.78 -11.45
C HIS A 167 2.81 15.37 -11.35
N PRO A 168 2.51 16.51 -12.01
CA PRO A 168 1.29 17.27 -11.76
C PRO A 168 -0.01 16.55 -12.14
N LYS A 169 0.07 15.59 -13.07
CA LYS A 169 -1.08 14.80 -13.54
C LYS A 169 -1.08 13.35 -13.05
N PHE A 170 0.10 12.78 -12.79
CA PHE A 170 0.25 11.33 -12.68
C PHE A 170 0.90 10.97 -11.35
N VAL A 171 0.41 9.89 -10.74
CA VAL A 171 1.02 9.29 -9.56
C VAL A 171 1.96 8.19 -10.02
N LYS A 172 3.20 8.21 -9.52
CA LYS A 172 4.21 7.20 -9.86
C LYS A 172 3.84 5.84 -9.29
N ALA A 173 3.55 5.76 -8.00
CA ALA A 173 2.93 4.59 -7.37
C ALA A 173 2.03 5.07 -6.21
N ALA A 174 0.84 4.51 -6.07
CA ALA A 174 -0.12 4.97 -5.05
C ALA A 174 0.21 4.38 -3.68
N GLY A 175 0.45 5.24 -2.69
CA GLY A 175 0.65 4.85 -1.29
C GLY A 175 -0.65 4.80 -0.51
N MET A 176 -0.62 4.15 0.65
CA MET A 176 -1.78 4.02 1.54
C MET A 176 -1.38 3.95 3.00
N GLY A 177 -1.97 4.83 3.82
CA GLY A 177 -1.81 4.75 5.28
C GLY A 177 -2.61 3.58 5.85
N LYS A 178 -1.95 2.69 6.61
CA LYS A 178 -2.61 1.58 7.31
C LYS A 178 -2.13 1.43 8.75
N HIS A 179 -2.93 0.90 9.67
CA HIS A 179 -4.32 0.46 9.56
C HIS A 179 -5.20 1.38 10.43
N PHE A 180 -6.19 2.00 9.81
CA PHE A 180 -7.00 3.07 10.38
C PHE A 180 -8.20 2.48 11.15
N ALA A 181 -8.28 2.55 12.48
CA ALA A 181 -7.30 3.13 13.40
C ALA A 181 -7.13 2.27 14.67
N VAL A 182 -6.17 2.69 15.51
CA VAL A 182 -5.87 2.05 16.81
C VAL A 182 -5.56 0.55 16.68
N HIS A 183 -4.85 0.19 15.61
CA HIS A 183 -4.45 -1.18 15.33
C HIS A 183 -3.00 -1.42 15.76
N ASN A 184 -2.80 -1.83 17.01
CA ASN A 184 -1.47 -2.06 17.59
C ASN A 184 -1.44 -3.31 18.50
N GLY A 185 -2.33 -4.26 18.19
CA GLY A 185 -2.50 -5.51 18.93
C GLY A 185 -3.64 -5.46 19.96
N PRO A 186 -3.90 -6.58 20.64
CA PRO A 186 -3.17 -7.84 20.55
C PRO A 186 -3.38 -8.56 19.22
N GLU A 187 -2.28 -8.95 18.56
CA GLU A 187 -2.30 -9.48 17.18
C GLU A 187 -3.23 -10.68 16.99
N LYS A 188 -3.27 -11.59 17.97
CA LYS A 188 -4.08 -12.81 17.91
C LYS A 188 -5.60 -12.54 17.94
N LEU A 189 -6.04 -11.42 18.50
CA LEU A 189 -7.46 -11.09 18.65
C LEU A 189 -7.90 -10.02 17.64
N ARG A 190 -7.06 -9.65 16.66
CA ARG A 190 -7.32 -8.52 15.77
C ARG A 190 -8.69 -8.55 15.06
N HIS A 191 -9.24 -9.74 14.83
CA HIS A 191 -10.52 -9.98 14.16
C HIS A 191 -11.77 -9.85 15.05
N GLU A 192 -11.59 -9.71 16.37
CA GLU A 192 -12.71 -9.63 17.35
C GLU A 192 -12.47 -8.54 18.42
N PHE A 193 -11.27 -7.96 18.45
CA PHE A 193 -10.87 -6.99 19.46
C PHE A 193 -11.57 -5.65 19.27
N ASP A 194 -12.02 -5.07 20.39
CA ASP A 194 -12.54 -3.71 20.46
C ASP A 194 -11.56 -2.83 21.25
N ALA A 195 -10.75 -2.07 20.51
CA ALA A 195 -9.76 -1.17 21.06
C ALA A 195 -10.47 0.00 21.76
N LYS A 196 -10.20 0.16 23.07
CA LYS A 196 -10.71 1.29 23.85
C LYS A 196 -9.64 2.36 23.99
N THR A 197 -9.98 3.58 23.59
CA THR A 197 -9.08 4.73 23.68
C THR A 197 -9.84 6.01 24.05
N SER A 198 -9.19 6.88 24.80
CA SER A 198 -9.75 8.21 25.09
C SER A 198 -9.73 9.07 23.83
N MET A 199 -10.60 10.08 23.74
CA MET A 199 -10.53 11.06 22.65
C MET A 199 -9.18 11.79 22.62
N LYS A 200 -8.58 12.00 23.81
CA LYS A 200 -7.26 12.61 23.92
C LYS A 200 -6.19 11.73 23.26
N ASP A 201 -6.09 10.46 23.64
CA ASP A 201 -5.10 9.55 23.06
C ASP A 201 -5.36 9.28 21.57
N LEU A 202 -6.63 9.25 21.16
CA LEU A 202 -6.99 9.14 19.75
C LEU A 202 -6.34 10.27 18.95
N TRP A 203 -6.54 11.53 19.36
CA TRP A 203 -6.02 12.70 18.65
C TRP A 203 -4.52 12.96 18.85
N GLU A 204 -3.98 12.69 20.04
CA GLU A 204 -2.57 12.97 20.34
C GLU A 204 -1.62 11.82 19.95
N THR A 205 -2.12 10.59 19.85
CA THR A 205 -1.28 9.39 19.60
C THR A 205 -1.61 8.66 18.31
N TYR A 206 -2.87 8.33 18.05
CA TYR A 206 -3.22 7.36 17.00
C TYR A 206 -3.54 7.96 15.63
N LEU A 207 -4.06 9.18 15.60
CA LEU A 207 -4.46 9.88 14.38
C LEU A 207 -3.38 10.77 13.73
N PRO A 208 -2.34 11.32 14.42
CA PRO A 208 -1.43 12.30 13.82
C PRO A 208 -0.80 11.87 12.49
N ALA A 209 -0.33 10.63 12.38
CA ALA A 209 0.31 10.16 11.16
C ALA A 209 -0.68 10.03 9.99
N PHE A 210 -1.92 9.61 10.24
CA PHE A 210 -2.96 9.58 9.23
C PHE A 210 -3.36 10.99 8.79
N GLU A 211 -3.49 11.94 9.73
CA GLU A 211 -3.76 13.33 9.41
C GLU A 211 -2.67 13.93 8.52
N ALA A 212 -1.39 13.72 8.88
CA ALA A 212 -0.24 14.20 8.11
C ALA A 212 -0.20 13.58 6.71
N LEU A 213 -0.47 12.27 6.58
CA LEU A 213 -0.57 11.60 5.28
C LEU A 213 -1.66 12.23 4.38
N VAL A 214 -2.82 12.56 4.95
CA VAL A 214 -3.93 13.17 4.20
C VAL A 214 -3.61 14.63 3.85
N LYS A 215 -3.18 15.43 4.84
CA LYS A 215 -3.03 16.88 4.68
C LYS A 215 -1.73 17.27 3.97
N GLU A 216 -0.61 16.59 4.24
CA GLU A 216 0.71 16.97 3.73
C GLU A 216 1.17 16.10 2.55
N ALA A 217 0.95 14.78 2.60
CA ALA A 217 1.39 13.86 1.55
C ALA A 217 0.35 13.64 0.45
N LYS A 218 -0.91 14.03 0.69
CA LYS A 218 -2.05 13.77 -0.21
C LYS A 218 -2.10 12.28 -0.59
N VAL A 219 -2.05 11.42 0.43
CA VAL A 219 -2.02 9.96 0.25
C VAL A 219 -3.20 9.49 -0.60
N GLU A 220 -2.97 8.54 -1.50
CA GLU A 220 -3.97 8.02 -2.43
C GLU A 220 -4.99 7.09 -1.75
N GLY A 221 -4.61 6.43 -0.64
CA GLY A 221 -5.48 5.48 0.04
C GLY A 221 -5.37 5.50 1.57
N ILE A 222 -6.44 5.03 2.22
CA ILE A 222 -6.44 4.65 3.64
C ILE A 222 -7.04 3.25 3.79
N MET A 223 -6.38 2.39 4.56
CA MET A 223 -6.88 1.04 4.86
C MET A 223 -7.47 1.00 6.26
N GLY A 224 -8.75 0.62 6.37
CA GLY A 224 -9.43 0.36 7.64
C GLY A 224 -8.89 -0.88 8.34
N ALA A 225 -8.75 -0.84 9.66
CA ALA A 225 -8.26 -1.96 10.45
C ALA A 225 -9.30 -3.07 10.65
N TYR A 226 -8.83 -4.26 11.04
CA TYR A 226 -9.66 -5.40 11.46
C TYR A 226 -10.51 -5.12 12.69
N ASN A 227 -9.93 -4.47 13.70
CA ASN A 227 -10.54 -4.30 15.01
C ASN A 227 -11.71 -3.30 15.00
N ARG A 228 -12.50 -3.33 16.07
CA ARG A 228 -13.32 -2.19 16.45
C ARG A 228 -12.48 -1.15 17.18
N THR A 229 -12.89 0.11 17.12
CA THR A 229 -12.40 1.17 17.98
C THR A 229 -13.58 1.82 18.68
N ASN A 230 -13.53 1.87 20.01
CA ASN A 230 -14.58 2.47 20.85
C ASN A 230 -16.00 1.97 20.53
N GLY A 231 -16.12 0.69 20.18
CA GLY A 231 -17.40 0.05 19.86
C GLY A 231 -17.80 0.07 18.39
N GLU A 232 -17.07 0.73 17.50
CA GLU A 232 -17.42 0.78 16.07
C GLU A 232 -16.38 0.03 15.23
N VAL A 233 -16.81 -0.69 14.19
CA VAL A 233 -15.89 -1.38 13.27
C VAL A 233 -15.11 -0.37 12.44
N CYS A 234 -13.78 -0.49 12.40
CA CYS A 234 -12.91 0.48 11.75
C CYS A 234 -13.19 0.68 10.25
N CYS A 235 -13.61 -0.38 9.54
CA CYS A 235 -13.95 -0.32 8.12
C CYS A 235 -15.32 0.31 7.82
N ALA A 236 -16.07 0.72 8.83
CA ALA A 236 -17.33 1.45 8.67
C ALA A 236 -17.59 2.45 9.82
N HIS A 237 -16.52 2.99 10.42
CA HIS A 237 -16.62 3.80 11.62
C HIS A 237 -17.15 5.21 11.27
N PRO A 238 -18.35 5.61 11.75
CA PRO A 238 -19.00 6.84 11.29
C PRO A 238 -18.19 8.10 11.63
N TYR A 239 -17.75 8.23 12.88
CA TYR A 239 -16.93 9.37 13.30
C TYR A 239 -15.57 9.43 12.57
N LEU A 240 -14.80 8.34 12.54
CA LEU A 240 -13.46 8.33 11.96
C LEU A 240 -13.48 8.52 10.44
N MET A 241 -14.38 7.86 9.71
CA MET A 241 -14.40 7.90 8.25
C MET A 241 -15.10 9.14 7.70
N GLN A 242 -16.18 9.59 8.32
CA GLN A 242 -16.99 10.70 7.81
C GLN A 242 -16.56 12.03 8.43
N GLU A 243 -16.58 12.13 9.76
CA GLU A 243 -16.28 13.40 10.44
C GLU A 243 -14.79 13.74 10.41
N VAL A 244 -13.92 12.77 10.71
CA VAL A 244 -12.47 13.03 10.80
C VAL A 244 -11.83 12.99 9.41
N LEU A 245 -11.83 11.83 8.76
CA LEU A 245 -11.08 11.60 7.53
C LEU A 245 -11.58 12.46 6.36
N ARG A 246 -12.89 12.43 6.08
CA ARG A 246 -13.47 13.14 4.92
C ARG A 246 -13.73 14.62 5.22
N LYS A 247 -14.44 14.97 6.31
CA LYS A 247 -14.83 16.36 6.59
C LYS A 247 -13.69 17.20 7.16
N GLN A 248 -13.03 16.76 8.23
CA GLN A 248 -12.00 17.59 8.90
C GLN A 248 -10.66 17.58 8.15
N TRP A 249 -10.24 16.44 7.61
CA TRP A 249 -8.96 16.34 6.91
C TRP A 249 -9.07 16.55 5.41
N GLY A 250 -10.27 16.43 4.83
CA GLY A 250 -10.50 16.67 3.41
C GLY A 250 -9.92 15.57 2.52
N PHE A 251 -9.89 14.32 2.98
CA PHE A 251 -9.38 13.18 2.20
C PHE A 251 -10.09 13.04 0.85
N LYS A 252 -9.31 12.82 -0.22
CA LYS A 252 -9.77 12.68 -1.62
C LYS A 252 -9.34 11.37 -2.29
N GLY A 253 -8.68 10.50 -1.54
CA GLY A 253 -8.31 9.17 -2.00
C GLY A 253 -9.42 8.15 -1.73
N TYR A 254 -9.09 6.87 -1.88
CA TYR A 254 -10.02 5.77 -1.64
C TYR A 254 -9.81 5.13 -0.27
N PHE A 255 -10.86 4.53 0.27
CA PHE A 255 -10.82 3.72 1.48
C PHE A 255 -10.95 2.24 1.14
N VAL A 256 -10.10 1.40 1.71
CA VAL A 256 -10.13 -0.06 1.55
C VAL A 256 -10.27 -0.74 2.90
N SER A 257 -10.94 -1.88 2.95
CA SER A 257 -10.87 -2.77 4.11
C SER A 257 -9.53 -3.52 4.16
N ASP A 258 -8.99 -3.78 5.35
CA ASP A 258 -7.99 -4.84 5.46
C ASP A 258 -8.60 -6.18 5.03
N CYS A 259 -7.75 -7.12 4.65
CA CYS A 259 -8.18 -8.32 3.96
C CYS A 259 -9.05 -9.22 4.82
N TRP A 260 -10.29 -9.42 4.38
CA TRP A 260 -11.35 -10.11 5.12
C TRP A 260 -11.87 -9.35 6.36
N ALA A 261 -11.50 -8.09 6.58
CA ALA A 261 -12.02 -7.31 7.72
C ALA A 261 -13.55 -7.08 7.66
N LEU A 262 -14.15 -7.15 6.47
CA LEU A 262 -15.61 -7.08 6.33
C LEU A 262 -16.31 -8.40 6.70
N VAL A 263 -15.60 -9.52 6.70
CA VAL A 263 -16.12 -10.81 7.23
C VAL A 263 -16.27 -10.69 8.74
N ASP A 264 -15.32 -10.02 9.40
CA ASP A 264 -15.35 -9.81 10.84
C ASP A 264 -16.61 -9.05 11.30
N PHE A 265 -17.33 -8.35 10.41
CA PHE A 265 -18.57 -7.66 10.79
C PHE A 265 -19.65 -8.64 11.28
N TYR A 266 -19.73 -9.84 10.70
CA TYR A 266 -20.70 -10.87 11.09
C TYR A 266 -20.07 -12.05 11.83
N ASP A 267 -18.82 -12.41 11.53
CA ASP A 267 -18.17 -13.59 12.14
C ASP A 267 -17.30 -13.27 13.37
N GLY A 268 -16.79 -12.03 13.51
CA GLY A 268 -15.84 -11.66 14.56
C GLY A 268 -16.38 -10.67 15.59
N HIS A 269 -17.13 -9.69 15.12
CA HIS A 269 -17.59 -8.53 15.89
C HIS A 269 -19.07 -8.55 16.22
N ASN A 270 -19.85 -9.42 15.56
CA ASN A 270 -21.30 -9.55 15.71
C ASN A 270 -22.05 -8.21 15.55
N ILE A 271 -21.71 -7.44 14.51
CA ILE A 271 -22.35 -6.16 14.18
C ILE A 271 -23.62 -6.37 13.35
N VAL A 272 -23.58 -7.34 12.44
CA VAL A 272 -24.68 -7.72 11.54
C VAL A 272 -24.75 -9.24 11.45
N GLU A 273 -25.85 -9.78 10.92
CA GLU A 273 -26.10 -11.22 10.90
C GLU A 273 -25.65 -11.89 9.58
N THR A 274 -25.60 -11.13 8.48
CA THR A 274 -25.37 -11.69 7.15
C THR A 274 -24.22 -11.01 6.38
N PRO A 275 -23.62 -11.71 5.40
CA PRO A 275 -22.68 -11.10 4.46
C PRO A 275 -23.27 -9.94 3.67
N GLU A 276 -24.56 -10.02 3.28
CA GLU A 276 -25.26 -8.96 2.55
C GLU A 276 -25.41 -7.68 3.37
N GLU A 277 -25.74 -7.80 4.66
CA GLU A 277 -25.76 -6.68 5.59
C GLU A 277 -24.36 -6.11 5.77
N ALA A 278 -23.33 -6.94 5.91
CA ALA A 278 -21.95 -6.46 6.07
C ALA A 278 -21.45 -5.70 4.84
N ALA A 279 -21.74 -6.21 3.64
CA ALA A 279 -21.41 -5.55 2.37
C ALA A 279 -22.08 -4.18 2.27
N ALA A 280 -23.40 -4.12 2.53
CA ALA A 280 -24.16 -2.88 2.50
C ALA A 280 -23.69 -1.90 3.57
N TYR A 281 -23.43 -2.37 4.80
CA TYR A 281 -22.98 -1.55 5.92
C TYR A 281 -21.66 -0.85 5.59
N ALA A 282 -20.68 -1.60 5.09
CA ALA A 282 -19.37 -1.05 4.72
C ALA A 282 -19.46 -0.10 3.50
N LEU A 283 -20.23 -0.46 2.47
CA LEU A 283 -20.38 0.36 1.27
C LEU A 283 -21.06 1.69 1.59
N ASN A 284 -22.15 1.65 2.38
CA ASN A 284 -22.90 2.84 2.79
C ASN A 284 -22.06 3.75 3.71
N ALA A 285 -21.10 3.18 4.45
CA ALA A 285 -20.16 3.93 5.27
C ALA A 285 -18.98 4.52 4.47
N GLY A 286 -18.86 4.24 3.17
CA GLY A 286 -17.80 4.75 2.30
C GLY A 286 -16.50 3.95 2.35
N CYS A 287 -16.57 2.63 2.62
CA CYS A 287 -15.47 1.71 2.34
C CYS A 287 -15.49 1.37 0.84
N ASN A 288 -14.74 2.09 0.02
CA ASN A 288 -14.88 1.97 -1.44
C ASN A 288 -14.43 0.62 -1.99
N LEU A 289 -13.38 0.03 -1.41
CA LEU A 289 -12.75 -1.19 -1.92
C LEU A 289 -12.78 -2.31 -0.87
N ASN A 290 -13.14 -3.52 -1.29
CA ASN A 290 -13.07 -4.70 -0.43
C ASN A 290 -11.82 -5.55 -0.74
N CYS A 291 -10.87 -5.60 0.19
CA CYS A 291 -9.94 -6.73 0.22
C CYS A 291 -10.65 -7.92 0.87
N GLY A 292 -10.98 -8.94 0.07
CA GLY A 292 -11.71 -10.11 0.54
C GLY A 292 -12.84 -10.48 -0.40
N ASN A 293 -13.89 -11.06 0.17
CA ASN A 293 -14.95 -11.75 -0.56
C ASN A 293 -16.36 -11.34 -0.09
N THR A 294 -16.52 -10.15 0.49
CA THR A 294 -17.81 -9.65 0.99
C THR A 294 -18.56 -8.84 -0.06
N TYR A 295 -17.88 -8.01 -0.86
CA TYR A 295 -18.56 -7.23 -1.92
C TYR A 295 -19.16 -8.00 -3.11
N PRO A 296 -18.78 -9.25 -3.42
CA PRO A 296 -19.46 -10.04 -4.43
C PRO A 296 -20.97 -10.24 -4.19
N VAL A 297 -21.45 -10.11 -2.94
CA VAL A 297 -22.90 -10.23 -2.63
C VAL A 297 -23.67 -8.91 -2.72
N LEU A 298 -23.05 -7.81 -3.16
CA LEU A 298 -23.70 -6.49 -3.23
C LEU A 298 -24.94 -6.45 -4.12
N LEU A 299 -25.02 -7.30 -5.16
CA LEU A 299 -26.23 -7.42 -5.99
C LEU A 299 -27.42 -7.89 -5.12
N ASN A 300 -27.21 -8.92 -4.30
CA ASN A 300 -28.22 -9.38 -3.33
C ASN A 300 -28.55 -8.28 -2.31
N SER A 301 -27.54 -7.55 -1.80
CA SER A 301 -27.77 -6.43 -0.88
C SER A 301 -28.66 -5.34 -1.47
N ILE A 302 -28.52 -5.06 -2.78
CA ILE A 302 -29.37 -4.10 -3.50
C ILE A 302 -30.79 -4.66 -3.68
N GLU A 303 -30.92 -5.93 -4.08
CA GLU A 303 -32.24 -6.60 -4.20
C GLU A 303 -33.01 -6.62 -2.87
N GLN A 304 -32.31 -6.77 -1.74
CA GLN A 304 -32.88 -6.71 -0.39
C GLN A 304 -33.16 -5.28 0.10
N GLY A 305 -32.75 -4.25 -0.64
CA GLY A 305 -32.94 -2.85 -0.26
C GLY A 305 -32.00 -2.36 0.85
N LEU A 306 -30.92 -3.08 1.14
CA LEU A 306 -29.93 -2.72 2.16
C LEU A 306 -28.95 -1.63 1.67
N THR A 307 -28.77 -1.54 0.35
CA THR A 307 -28.00 -0.48 -0.33
C THR A 307 -28.61 -0.18 -1.70
N SER A 308 -27.94 0.62 -2.53
CA SER A 308 -28.45 1.04 -3.84
C SER A 308 -27.34 1.10 -4.90
N GLU A 309 -27.72 1.02 -6.17
CA GLU A 309 -26.79 1.28 -7.28
C GLU A 309 -26.14 2.66 -7.17
N LYS A 310 -26.88 3.67 -6.68
CA LYS A 310 -26.30 5.00 -6.43
C LYS A 310 -25.14 4.95 -5.43
N ALA A 311 -25.25 4.14 -4.37
CA ALA A 311 -24.17 3.97 -3.40
C ALA A 311 -22.95 3.27 -4.02
N VAL A 312 -23.16 2.34 -4.94
CA VAL A 312 -22.09 1.73 -5.75
C VAL A 312 -21.40 2.80 -6.60
N ASP A 313 -22.17 3.61 -7.33
CA ASP A 313 -21.62 4.69 -8.17
C ASP A 313 -20.82 5.71 -7.34
N ASP A 314 -21.35 6.14 -6.19
CA ASP A 314 -20.68 7.10 -5.30
C ASP A 314 -19.34 6.54 -4.79
N ASN A 315 -19.27 5.24 -4.47
CA ASN A 315 -18.01 4.60 -4.08
C ASN A 315 -17.02 4.47 -5.25
N LEU A 316 -17.51 4.20 -6.47
CA LEU A 316 -16.66 4.18 -7.66
C LEU A 316 -16.10 5.56 -8.00
N ARG A 317 -16.86 6.64 -7.77
CA ARG A 317 -16.40 8.03 -7.94
C ARG A 317 -15.22 8.36 -7.04
N GLU A 318 -15.17 7.83 -5.83
CA GLU A 318 -14.02 8.00 -4.92
C GLU A 318 -12.85 7.06 -5.29
N LEU A 319 -13.15 5.86 -5.79
CA LEU A 319 -12.16 4.80 -6.05
C LEU A 319 -11.39 4.95 -7.36
N LEU A 320 -12.10 5.13 -8.48
CA LEU A 320 -11.51 5.13 -9.82
C LEU A 320 -10.50 6.25 -10.11
N PRO A 321 -10.62 7.47 -9.53
CA PRO A 321 -9.66 8.54 -9.77
C PRO A 321 -8.20 8.12 -9.56
N THR A 322 -7.90 7.25 -8.59
CA THR A 322 -6.54 6.74 -8.37
C THR A 322 -6.03 5.93 -9.57
N ARG A 323 -6.85 5.09 -10.19
CA ARG A 323 -6.46 4.32 -11.40
C ARG A 323 -6.21 5.24 -12.60
N PHE A 324 -6.99 6.31 -12.75
CA PHE A 324 -6.74 7.33 -13.76
C PHE A 324 -5.45 8.11 -13.49
N ARG A 325 -5.19 8.53 -12.25
CA ARG A 325 -3.93 9.19 -11.87
C ARG A 325 -2.71 8.27 -12.03
N LEU A 326 -2.88 6.96 -11.92
CA LEU A 326 -1.83 6.00 -12.25
C LEU A 326 -1.60 5.84 -13.77
N GLY A 327 -2.45 6.45 -14.60
CA GLY A 327 -2.36 6.41 -16.06
C GLY A 327 -2.86 5.10 -16.69
N LEU A 328 -3.63 4.29 -15.95
CA LEU A 328 -4.04 2.95 -16.39
C LEU A 328 -5.04 2.97 -17.57
N PHE A 329 -5.61 4.12 -17.86
CA PHE A 329 -6.58 4.35 -18.94
C PHE A 329 -6.07 5.35 -19.98
N ASP A 330 -4.82 5.80 -19.86
CA ASP A 330 -4.20 6.72 -20.82
C ASP A 330 -3.50 5.89 -21.94
N PRO A 331 -3.34 6.44 -23.16
CA PRO A 331 -2.74 5.70 -24.26
C PRO A 331 -1.34 5.15 -23.93
N PRO A 332 -0.99 3.92 -24.36
CA PRO A 332 0.32 3.34 -24.09
C PRO A 332 1.47 4.27 -24.51
N GLY A 333 2.42 4.50 -23.61
CA GLY A 333 3.60 5.35 -23.84
C GLY A 333 3.37 6.84 -23.57
N SER A 334 2.15 7.25 -23.21
CA SER A 334 1.81 8.64 -22.87
C SER A 334 2.03 8.99 -21.40
N VAL A 335 2.21 7.99 -20.53
CA VAL A 335 2.54 8.22 -19.12
C VAL A 335 4.06 8.31 -18.99
N PRO A 336 4.63 9.31 -18.28
CA PRO A 336 6.09 9.49 -18.16
C PRO A 336 6.85 8.27 -17.63
N PHE A 337 6.16 7.39 -16.91
CA PHE A 337 6.72 6.22 -16.24
C PHE A 337 6.63 4.93 -17.08
N ASP A 338 5.99 4.95 -18.25
CA ASP A 338 5.81 3.78 -19.12
C ASP A 338 7.15 3.26 -19.69
N HIS A 339 8.14 4.14 -19.79
CA HIS A 339 9.46 3.84 -20.39
C HIS A 339 10.50 3.36 -19.37
N ILE A 340 10.11 3.19 -18.10
CA ILE A 340 11.04 2.68 -17.07
C ILE A 340 11.37 1.22 -17.38
N SER A 341 12.65 0.97 -17.66
CA SER A 341 13.20 -0.35 -18.01
C SER A 341 13.27 -1.29 -16.80
N PRO A 342 13.08 -2.63 -16.99
CA PRO A 342 13.32 -3.62 -15.94
C PRO A 342 14.78 -3.66 -15.43
N GLU A 343 15.74 -3.10 -16.15
CA GLU A 343 17.15 -3.03 -15.74
C GLU A 343 17.38 -2.19 -14.47
N VAL A 344 16.44 -1.30 -14.13
CA VAL A 344 16.52 -0.51 -12.88
C VAL A 344 16.22 -1.35 -11.64
N ILE A 345 15.64 -2.55 -11.80
CA ILE A 345 15.28 -3.42 -10.69
C ILE A 345 16.56 -3.90 -10.00
N ARG A 346 16.75 -3.47 -8.74
CA ARG A 346 17.96 -3.74 -7.97
C ARG A 346 19.22 -3.25 -8.70
N HIS A 347 19.14 -2.05 -9.27
CA HIS A 347 20.32 -1.38 -9.82
C HIS A 347 21.36 -1.10 -8.71
N GLU A 348 22.65 -1.04 -9.05
CA GLU A 348 23.74 -0.88 -8.07
C GLU A 348 23.54 0.35 -7.16
N ASN A 349 23.08 1.47 -7.72
CA ASN A 349 22.75 2.67 -6.95
C ASN A 349 21.62 2.45 -5.92
N HIS A 350 20.66 1.57 -6.21
CA HIS A 350 19.58 1.23 -5.25
C HIS A 350 20.13 0.34 -4.13
N VAL A 351 21.01 -0.61 -4.47
CA VAL A 351 21.71 -1.46 -3.50
C VAL A 351 22.58 -0.61 -2.57
N GLU A 352 23.30 0.37 -3.12
CA GLU A 352 24.10 1.31 -2.34
C GLU A 352 23.24 2.17 -1.40
N LEU A 353 22.06 2.62 -1.85
CA LEU A 353 21.11 3.31 -0.99
C LEU A 353 20.60 2.42 0.15
N ALA A 354 20.30 1.14 -0.13
CA ALA A 354 19.91 0.18 0.90
C ALA A 354 21.03 -0.05 1.93
N ARG A 355 22.28 -0.13 1.46
CA ARG A 355 23.47 -0.21 2.32
C ARG A 355 23.64 1.04 3.18
N GLN A 356 23.43 2.23 2.60
CA GLN A 356 23.49 3.50 3.32
C GLN A 356 22.40 3.56 4.40
N ALA A 357 21.16 3.18 4.06
CA ALA A 357 20.06 3.14 5.01
C ALA A 357 20.34 2.15 6.15
N ALA A 358 20.85 0.96 5.84
CA ALA A 358 21.26 -0.01 6.84
C ALA A 358 22.34 0.56 7.78
N ALA A 359 23.39 1.17 7.23
CA ALA A 359 24.46 1.77 8.03
C ALA A 359 23.96 2.90 8.96
N LYS A 360 23.03 3.74 8.48
CA LYS A 360 22.41 4.81 9.28
C LYS A 360 21.39 4.32 10.31
N SER A 361 20.85 3.11 10.14
CA SER A 361 19.83 2.55 11.04
C SER A 361 20.40 1.88 12.30
N VAL A 362 21.69 1.57 12.33
CA VAL A 362 22.31 0.84 13.46
C VAL A 362 22.45 1.78 14.67
N VAL A 363 21.89 1.37 15.81
CA VAL A 363 21.95 2.11 17.07
C VAL A 363 23.03 1.53 17.99
N LEU A 364 24.04 2.33 18.31
CA LEU A 364 25.06 1.97 19.31
C LEU A 364 24.52 2.22 20.72
N LEU A 365 23.96 1.18 21.35
CA LEU A 365 23.36 1.29 22.70
C LEU A 365 24.40 1.47 23.81
N LYS A 366 25.58 0.84 23.66
CA LYS A 366 26.61 0.79 24.69
C LYS A 366 28.00 0.62 24.06
N ASN A 367 28.98 1.39 24.55
CA ASN A 367 30.38 1.30 24.11
C ASN A 367 31.36 1.60 25.26
N ASP A 368 31.38 0.74 26.27
CA ASP A 368 32.29 0.91 27.41
C ASP A 368 33.75 0.82 26.96
N ASN A 369 34.61 1.63 27.58
CA ASN A 369 36.06 1.64 27.34
C ASN A 369 36.47 1.84 25.87
N ASN A 370 35.59 2.41 25.03
CA ASN A 370 35.83 2.66 23.60
C ASN A 370 36.27 1.39 22.84
N VAL A 371 35.61 0.26 23.10
CA VAL A 371 35.88 -1.00 22.39
C VAL A 371 35.61 -0.87 20.89
N LEU A 372 34.57 -0.13 20.51
CA LEU A 372 34.28 0.22 19.11
C LEU A 372 34.79 1.64 18.78
N PRO A 373 35.32 1.87 17.55
CA PRO A 373 35.54 0.87 16.49
C PRO A 373 36.69 -0.08 16.84
N LEU A 374 36.60 -1.33 16.35
CA LEU A 374 37.63 -2.34 16.57
C LEU A 374 38.98 -1.88 15.99
N GLY A 375 40.08 -2.18 16.71
CA GLY A 375 41.44 -1.96 16.23
C GLY A 375 41.74 -2.80 14.97
N LYS A 376 42.68 -2.33 14.14
CA LYS A 376 43.08 -3.01 12.91
C LYS A 376 44.04 -4.19 13.15
N ASP A 377 44.71 -4.22 14.30
CA ASP A 377 45.75 -5.21 14.62
C ASP A 377 45.20 -6.42 15.41
N LEU A 378 43.91 -6.71 15.28
CA LEU A 378 43.31 -7.88 15.90
C LEU A 378 43.81 -9.15 15.22
N GLY A 379 44.36 -10.09 15.98
CA GLY A 379 44.87 -11.35 15.42
C GLY A 379 43.77 -12.29 14.92
N SER A 380 42.62 -12.34 15.61
CA SER A 380 41.48 -13.17 15.22
C SER A 380 40.16 -12.59 15.75
N ILE A 381 39.07 -12.82 15.00
CA ILE A 381 37.70 -12.42 15.37
C ILE A 381 36.84 -13.68 15.42
N PHE A 382 36.18 -13.92 16.56
CA PHE A 382 35.19 -14.99 16.70
C PHE A 382 33.78 -14.42 16.58
N VAL A 383 33.05 -14.82 15.54
CA VAL A 383 31.67 -14.39 15.29
C VAL A 383 30.73 -15.53 15.67
N THR A 384 29.77 -15.26 16.57
CA THR A 384 28.85 -16.26 17.10
C THR A 384 27.46 -15.68 17.38
N GLY A 385 26.48 -16.55 17.63
CA GLY A 385 25.09 -16.21 17.92
C GLY A 385 24.12 -16.63 16.80
N PRO A 386 22.82 -16.78 17.12
CA PRO A 386 21.83 -17.37 16.21
C PRO A 386 21.58 -16.52 14.95
N LEU A 387 21.96 -15.23 14.97
CA LEU A 387 21.75 -14.31 13.86
C LEU A 387 22.99 -14.14 12.95
N ALA A 388 24.14 -14.71 13.31
CA ALA A 388 25.40 -14.49 12.60
C ALA A 388 25.30 -14.82 11.10
N THR A 389 24.59 -15.90 10.76
CA THR A 389 24.41 -16.40 9.38
C THR A 389 22.95 -16.38 8.92
N HIS A 390 22.08 -15.62 9.58
CA HIS A 390 20.64 -15.75 9.41
C HIS A 390 20.05 -14.74 8.40
N VAL A 391 20.05 -15.11 7.11
CA VAL A 391 19.53 -14.25 6.01
C VAL A 391 18.11 -13.77 6.25
N GLN A 392 17.22 -14.63 6.75
CA GLN A 392 15.81 -14.28 6.95
C GLN A 392 15.62 -13.16 7.99
N ALA A 393 16.59 -12.96 8.90
CA ALA A 393 16.52 -11.87 9.88
C ALA A 393 16.80 -10.50 9.22
N LEU A 394 17.50 -10.49 8.09
CA LEU A 394 17.73 -9.29 7.28
C LEU A 394 16.51 -8.93 6.44
N LEU A 395 15.75 -9.94 6.00
CA LEU A 395 14.54 -9.76 5.18
C LEU A 395 13.30 -9.39 6.00
N ALA A 396 13.19 -9.87 7.24
CA ALA A 396 12.03 -9.65 8.11
C ALA A 396 10.72 -10.17 7.47
N ASN A 397 9.72 -9.29 7.25
CA ASN A 397 8.44 -9.61 6.63
C ASN A 397 8.10 -8.59 5.52
N TYR A 398 7.12 -8.89 4.65
CA TYR A 398 6.73 -8.00 3.54
C TYR A 398 7.91 -7.55 2.66
N TYR A 399 8.74 -8.51 2.25
CA TYR A 399 9.94 -8.28 1.44
C TYR A 399 9.81 -8.76 -0.01
N GLY A 400 10.67 -8.22 -0.87
CA GLY A 400 11.05 -8.82 -2.16
C GLY A 400 12.26 -9.75 -2.00
N VAL A 401 12.64 -10.45 -3.05
CA VAL A 401 13.80 -11.36 -3.01
C VAL A 401 15.05 -10.60 -3.46
N SER A 402 16.19 -10.81 -2.79
CA SER A 402 17.50 -10.36 -3.26
C SER A 402 18.42 -11.55 -3.42
N GLU A 403 19.16 -11.60 -4.53
CA GLU A 403 20.07 -12.70 -4.86
C GLU A 403 21.37 -12.62 -4.05
N ASP A 404 21.81 -11.41 -3.68
CA ASP A 404 23.00 -11.20 -2.85
C ASP A 404 22.60 -10.53 -1.53
N MET A 405 22.37 -11.35 -0.51
CA MET A 405 22.17 -10.92 0.88
C MET A 405 23.43 -11.22 1.67
N THR A 406 24.04 -10.20 2.28
CA THR A 406 25.25 -10.37 3.11
C THR A 406 24.85 -10.58 4.57
N THR A 407 25.10 -11.77 5.10
CA THR A 407 24.93 -12.06 6.53
C THR A 407 25.93 -11.27 7.39
N ILE A 408 25.66 -11.19 8.70
CA ILE A 408 26.57 -10.52 9.65
C ILE A 408 27.97 -11.15 9.61
N LEU A 409 28.04 -12.49 9.56
CA LEU A 409 29.30 -13.22 9.44
C LEU A 409 30.03 -12.86 8.14
N GLU A 410 29.36 -12.94 6.99
CA GLU A 410 29.98 -12.63 5.70
C GLU A 410 30.45 -11.17 5.62
N GLY A 411 29.68 -10.24 6.18
CA GLY A 411 30.06 -8.81 6.24
C GLY A 411 31.31 -8.57 7.08
N ILE A 412 31.46 -9.26 8.21
CA ILE A 412 32.66 -9.19 9.05
C ILE A 412 33.84 -9.86 8.36
N VAL A 413 33.67 -11.10 7.86
CA VAL A 413 34.73 -11.86 7.20
C VAL A 413 35.24 -11.15 5.95
N GLY A 414 34.34 -10.62 5.12
CA GLY A 414 34.71 -9.88 3.91
C GLY A 414 35.43 -8.55 4.16
N LYS A 415 35.47 -8.07 5.41
CA LYS A 415 36.18 -6.84 5.79
C LYS A 415 37.44 -7.10 6.62
N ALA A 416 37.46 -8.16 7.42
CA ALA A 416 38.52 -8.49 8.36
C ALA A 416 39.45 -9.61 7.88
N GLY A 417 38.99 -10.46 6.96
CA GLY A 417 39.86 -11.33 6.16
C GLY A 417 40.44 -10.57 4.98
#